data_AF-A0A7L3XDD3-F1
#
_entry.id   AF-A0A7L3XDD3-F1
#
_cell.length_a   1.000
_cell.length_b   1.000
_cell.length_c   1.000
_cell.angle_alpha   90.00
_cell.angle_beta   90.00
_cell.angle_gamma   90.00
#
_symmetry.space_group_name_H-M   'P 1'
#
loop_
_entity.id
_entity.type
_entity.pdbx_description
1 polymer ?
#
loop_
_entity_poly.entity_id
_entity_poly.type
_entity_poly.pdbx_seq_one_letter_code
_entity_poly.pdbx_strand_id
1 'polypeptide(L)'
;GPDYWHKLYPIANGDCQSPIDIKTKKVKKDASLGLLQITWKPSTCKEIVNVGHSFHVNFEDTDNQSVLTGGPLTGTCRLQQFHFHRGQTDEQGTEHTVDGREYASELHLIHWNMDKYSNVAEAFNKPDGLAIVTVFLKVNVNPILLMGFINPAYLPQGKQAPFPDFDPSSLLPKSMDYWTYNGSLAHPLLHESVIWIILKEPINIRSEQVQYYK
;
A
#
# COMPACT_ATOMS: atom_id res chain seq x y z
N GLY A 1 -17.70 -2.64 -11.65
CA GLY A 1 -16.66 -3.31 -10.86
C GLY A 1 -15.52 -3.75 -11.77
N PRO A 2 -14.50 -4.43 -11.21
CA PRO A 2 -13.27 -4.81 -11.92
C PRO A 2 -13.48 -5.42 -13.31
N ASP A 3 -14.40 -6.38 -13.44
CA ASP A 3 -14.72 -7.06 -14.71
C ASP A 3 -15.17 -6.14 -15.86
N TYR A 4 -15.55 -4.89 -15.55
CA TYR A 4 -16.05 -3.92 -16.51
C TYR A 4 -15.14 -2.72 -16.70
N TRP A 5 -14.07 -2.59 -15.91
CA TRP A 5 -13.18 -1.42 -15.97
C TRP A 5 -12.50 -1.28 -17.33
N HIS A 6 -12.19 -2.38 -18.01
CA HIS A 6 -11.61 -2.38 -19.36
C HIS A 6 -12.46 -1.62 -20.41
N LYS A 7 -13.77 -1.47 -20.18
CA LYS A 7 -14.66 -0.73 -21.09
C LYS A 7 -14.43 0.79 -21.02
N LEU A 8 -13.97 1.29 -19.89
CA LEU A 8 -13.71 2.71 -19.64
C LEU A 8 -12.21 3.03 -19.60
N TYR A 9 -11.39 2.04 -19.24
CA TYR A 9 -9.95 2.13 -19.10
C TYR A 9 -9.32 0.98 -19.87
N PRO A 10 -9.02 1.15 -21.18
CA PRO A 10 -8.45 0.07 -22.00
C PRO A 10 -7.17 -0.54 -21.43
N ILE A 11 -6.40 0.25 -20.66
CA ILE A 11 -5.20 -0.18 -19.94
C ILE A 11 -5.46 -1.30 -18.92
N ALA A 12 -6.72 -1.56 -18.53
CA ALA A 12 -7.07 -2.71 -17.70
C ALA A 12 -6.72 -4.07 -18.33
N ASN A 13 -6.46 -4.11 -19.64
CA ASN A 13 -5.95 -5.28 -20.36
C ASN A 13 -4.46 -5.11 -20.75
N GLY A 14 -3.72 -4.25 -20.02
CA GLY A 14 -2.30 -4.03 -20.22
C GLY A 14 -1.45 -5.23 -19.81
N ASP A 15 -0.16 -5.18 -20.18
CA ASP A 15 0.77 -6.30 -20.00
C ASP A 15 1.31 -6.39 -18.55
N CYS A 16 1.19 -5.31 -17.78
CA CYS A 16 1.74 -5.15 -16.43
C CYS A 16 0.66 -4.72 -15.43
N GLN A 17 -0.56 -5.26 -15.53
CA GLN A 17 -1.62 -4.97 -14.57
C GLN A 17 -1.41 -5.67 -13.23
N SER A 18 -1.91 -5.03 -12.18
CA SER A 18 -1.91 -5.49 -10.78
C SER A 18 -3.35 -5.56 -10.25
N PRO A 19 -3.61 -6.38 -9.20
CA PRO A 19 -2.68 -7.26 -8.49
C PRO A 19 -2.35 -8.55 -9.25
N ILE A 20 -1.40 -9.34 -8.73
CA ILE A 20 -1.05 -10.67 -9.25
C ILE A 20 -1.05 -11.74 -8.15
N ASP A 21 -1.09 -13.00 -8.58
CA ASP A 21 -0.77 -14.15 -7.73
C ASP A 21 0.73 -14.45 -7.76
N ILE A 22 1.39 -14.28 -6.61
CA ILE A 22 2.81 -14.56 -6.43
C ILE A 22 3.00 -16.07 -6.33
N LYS A 23 3.32 -16.67 -7.47
CA LYS A 23 3.70 -18.09 -7.54
C LYS A 23 5.12 -18.29 -7.02
N THR A 24 5.29 -18.71 -5.76
CA THR A 24 6.59 -18.78 -5.08
C THR A 24 7.60 -19.66 -5.81
N LYS A 25 7.13 -20.75 -6.46
CA LYS A 25 7.96 -21.65 -7.29
C LYS A 25 8.52 -20.99 -8.56
N LYS A 26 7.95 -19.88 -9.02
CA LYS A 26 8.40 -19.12 -10.20
C LYS A 26 9.24 -17.89 -9.83
N VAL A 27 9.29 -17.52 -8.55
CA VAL A 27 10.06 -16.38 -8.06
C VAL A 27 11.55 -16.66 -8.26
N LYS A 28 12.25 -15.69 -8.85
CA LYS A 28 13.71 -15.73 -8.98
C LYS A 28 14.33 -14.90 -7.87
N LYS A 29 15.26 -15.50 -7.13
CA LYS A 29 16.06 -14.76 -6.15
C LYS A 29 17.03 -13.86 -6.91
N ASP A 30 16.94 -12.57 -6.65
CA ASP A 30 17.91 -11.59 -7.14
C ASP A 30 18.75 -11.11 -5.94
N ALA A 31 20.03 -11.45 -5.95
CA ALA A 31 20.96 -11.07 -4.89
C ALA A 31 21.49 -9.64 -5.04
N SER A 32 21.24 -8.98 -6.17
CA SER A 32 21.60 -7.57 -6.38
C SER A 32 20.60 -6.61 -5.74
N LEU A 33 19.38 -7.09 -5.43
CA LEU A 33 18.40 -6.35 -4.66
C LEU A 33 18.96 -6.07 -3.26
N GLY A 34 19.21 -4.79 -2.99
CA GLY A 34 19.68 -4.32 -1.69
C GLY A 34 18.59 -4.35 -0.62
N LEU A 35 18.93 -3.89 0.58
CA LEU A 35 17.95 -3.70 1.65
C LEU A 35 17.06 -2.49 1.36
N LEU A 36 15.78 -2.58 1.74
CA LEU A 36 14.91 -1.41 1.84
C LEU A 36 15.40 -0.52 2.98
N GLN A 37 15.44 0.79 2.74
CA GLN A 37 15.78 1.80 3.74
C GLN A 37 14.57 2.70 3.91
N ILE A 38 13.95 2.63 5.08
CA ILE A 38 12.72 3.36 5.41
C ILE A 38 13.03 4.36 6.51
N THR A 39 12.69 5.61 6.28
CA THR A 39 12.68 6.65 7.30
C THR A 39 11.34 7.35 7.21
N TRP A 40 10.46 7.13 8.19
CA TRP A 40 9.18 7.84 8.27
C TRP A 40 9.08 8.57 9.60
N LYS A 41 8.74 9.86 9.55
CA LYS A 41 8.61 10.70 10.73
C LYS A 41 7.14 10.83 11.11
N PRO A 42 6.74 10.51 12.37
CA PRO A 42 5.34 10.60 12.78
C PRO A 42 4.73 11.99 12.58
N SER A 43 5.55 13.03 12.75
CA SER A 43 5.19 14.44 12.57
C SER A 43 4.77 14.80 11.14
N THR A 44 5.05 13.95 10.15
CA THR A 44 4.58 14.15 8.77
C THR A 44 3.17 13.65 8.54
N CYS A 45 2.58 12.88 9.47
CA CYS A 45 1.19 12.45 9.34
C CYS A 45 0.25 13.66 9.50
N LYS A 46 -0.70 13.84 8.58
CA LYS A 46 -1.54 15.05 8.53
C LYS A 46 -2.97 14.77 8.94
N GLU A 47 -3.59 13.85 8.20
CA GLU A 47 -5.02 13.69 8.21
C GLU A 47 -5.41 12.29 7.79
N ILE A 48 -6.63 11.93 8.19
CA ILE A 48 -7.33 10.78 7.70
C ILE A 48 -8.53 11.25 6.87
N VAL A 49 -8.76 10.59 5.74
CA VAL A 49 -9.85 10.88 4.81
C VAL A 49 -10.66 9.61 4.56
N ASN A 50 -11.98 9.68 4.71
CA ASN A 50 -12.87 8.62 4.26
C ASN A 50 -13.18 8.84 2.77
N VAL A 51 -12.58 8.04 1.89
CA VAL A 51 -12.81 8.13 0.43
C VAL A 51 -13.98 7.26 -0.05
N GLY A 52 -14.74 6.69 0.90
CA GLY A 52 -15.95 5.91 0.67
C GLY A 52 -15.74 4.42 0.47
N HIS A 53 -14.56 4.00 0.05
CA HIS A 53 -14.19 2.59 -0.14
C HIS A 53 -12.92 2.19 0.63
N SER A 54 -12.26 3.16 1.26
CA SER A 54 -11.14 2.97 2.19
C SER A 54 -10.97 4.24 3.03
N PHE A 55 -10.10 4.16 4.03
CA PHE A 55 -9.55 5.31 4.74
C PHE A 55 -8.14 5.56 4.26
N HIS A 56 -7.90 6.78 3.77
CA HIS A 56 -6.56 7.22 3.39
C HIS A 56 -5.97 8.03 4.53
N VAL A 57 -4.76 7.69 4.96
CA VAL A 57 -3.99 8.51 5.88
C VAL A 57 -2.91 9.21 5.07
N ASN A 58 -2.98 10.54 5.01
CA ASN A 58 -2.11 11.36 4.17
C ASN A 58 -0.94 11.92 4.98
N PHE A 59 0.21 12.02 4.31
CA PHE A 59 1.45 12.54 4.89
C PHE A 59 1.88 13.82 4.17
N GLU A 60 2.69 14.63 4.85
CA GLU A 60 3.40 15.76 4.27
C GLU A 60 4.56 15.25 3.43
N ASP A 61 4.54 15.60 2.15
CA ASP A 61 5.49 15.11 1.14
C ASP A 61 6.28 16.26 0.48
N THR A 62 6.26 17.45 1.09
CA THR A 62 6.99 18.63 0.60
C THR A 62 8.49 18.58 0.91
N ASP A 63 8.91 17.76 1.87
CA ASP A 63 10.31 17.54 2.23
C ASP A 63 10.69 16.04 2.30
N ASN A 64 11.91 15.75 2.75
CA ASN A 64 12.47 14.39 2.79
C ASN A 64 12.41 13.75 4.20
N GLN A 65 11.49 14.18 5.06
CA GLN A 65 11.35 13.60 6.40
C GLN A 65 10.78 12.18 6.39
N SER A 66 9.94 11.86 5.40
CA SER A 66 9.32 10.54 5.24
C SER A 66 9.61 9.96 3.85
N VAL A 67 10.63 9.11 3.76
CA VAL A 67 11.17 8.57 2.51
C VAL A 67 11.45 7.07 2.57
N LEU A 68 11.41 6.47 1.38
CA LEU A 68 11.79 5.09 1.07
C LEU A 68 12.89 5.11 0.02
N THR A 69 13.97 4.36 0.26
CA THR A 69 15.07 4.15 -0.69
C THR A 69 15.55 2.69 -0.68
N GLY A 70 16.46 2.35 -1.57
CA GLY A 70 17.05 1.01 -1.65
C GLY A 70 16.14 -0.03 -2.30
N GLY A 71 16.46 -1.31 -2.09
CA GLY A 71 15.78 -2.42 -2.74
C GLY A 71 15.74 -2.30 -4.28
N PRO A 72 14.56 -2.34 -4.93
CA PRO A 72 14.42 -2.22 -6.38
C PRO A 72 14.41 -0.77 -6.89
N LEU A 73 14.46 0.22 -6.00
CA LEU A 73 14.26 1.62 -6.35
C LEU A 73 15.52 2.25 -6.91
N THR A 74 15.37 3.09 -7.94
CA THR A 74 16.48 3.84 -8.55
C THR A 74 16.68 5.24 -7.94
N GLY A 75 15.88 5.60 -6.94
CA GLY A 75 15.88 6.95 -6.36
C GLY A 75 15.09 7.01 -5.05
N THR A 76 14.97 8.21 -4.53
CA THR A 76 14.27 8.53 -3.28
C THR A 76 12.78 8.69 -3.54
N CYS A 77 11.97 7.92 -2.83
CA CYS A 77 10.53 7.98 -2.94
C CYS A 77 9.92 8.55 -1.65
N ARG A 78 9.11 9.61 -1.73
CA ARG A 78 8.45 10.23 -0.58
C ARG A 78 7.13 9.53 -0.26
N LEU A 79 6.86 9.29 1.02
CA LEU A 79 5.59 8.72 1.48
C LEU A 79 4.47 9.74 1.28
N GLN A 80 3.45 9.35 0.51
CA GLN A 80 2.27 10.18 0.23
C GLN A 80 1.12 9.84 1.16
N GLN A 81 0.79 8.55 1.23
CA GLN A 81 -0.37 8.05 1.95
C GLN A 81 -0.20 6.57 2.27
N PHE A 82 -1.00 6.08 3.20
CA PHE A 82 -1.33 4.66 3.22
C PHE A 82 -2.85 4.45 3.26
N HIS A 83 -3.28 3.28 2.83
CA HIS A 83 -4.67 2.82 2.91
C HIS A 83 -4.73 1.30 2.97
N PHE A 84 -5.91 0.77 3.29
CA PHE A 84 -6.15 -0.66 3.40
C PHE A 84 -7.16 -1.11 2.34
N HIS A 85 -6.88 -2.26 1.75
CA HIS A 85 -7.85 -3.11 1.06
C HIS A 85 -8.33 -4.18 2.01
N ARG A 86 -9.59 -4.57 1.87
CA ARG A 86 -10.20 -5.67 2.62
C ARG A 86 -11.31 -6.28 1.81
N GLY A 87 -11.71 -7.49 2.19
CA GLY A 87 -12.86 -8.14 1.63
C GLY A 87 -13.94 -8.37 2.67
N GLN A 88 -14.78 -9.36 2.43
CA GLN A 88 -16.01 -9.57 3.20
C GLN A 88 -15.78 -10.42 4.44
N THR A 89 -14.69 -11.19 4.47
CA THR A 89 -14.38 -12.16 5.53
C THR A 89 -12.97 -11.96 6.03
N ASP A 90 -12.67 -12.53 7.21
CA ASP A 90 -11.34 -12.49 7.82
C ASP A 90 -10.30 -13.35 7.07
N GLU A 91 -10.70 -14.02 5.99
CA GLU A 91 -9.87 -14.92 5.18
C GLU A 91 -9.70 -14.45 3.73
N GLN A 92 -10.50 -13.47 3.29
CA GLN A 92 -10.55 -13.00 1.90
C GLN A 92 -10.65 -11.49 1.88
N GLY A 93 -9.55 -10.82 1.56
CA GLY A 93 -9.50 -9.38 1.49
C GLY A 93 -8.24 -8.75 0.92
N THR A 94 -7.30 -9.56 0.47
CA THR A 94 -6.11 -9.08 -0.23
C THR A 94 -6.39 -8.96 -1.71
N GLU A 95 -5.71 -8.02 -2.34
CA GLU A 95 -5.68 -7.90 -3.79
C GLU A 95 -4.66 -8.88 -4.36
N HIS A 96 -3.46 -8.91 -3.78
CA HIS A 96 -2.44 -9.90 -4.08
C HIS A 96 -2.75 -11.23 -3.41
N THR A 97 -2.29 -12.31 -4.04
CA THR A 97 -2.32 -13.66 -3.45
C THR A 97 -0.93 -14.29 -3.48
N VAL A 98 -0.69 -15.26 -2.61
CA VAL A 98 0.57 -16.02 -2.57
C VAL A 98 0.26 -17.49 -2.74
N ASP A 99 0.66 -18.05 -3.89
CA ASP A 99 0.28 -19.40 -4.31
C ASP A 99 -1.24 -19.65 -4.25
N GLY A 100 -2.03 -18.64 -4.60
CA GLY A 100 -3.49 -18.65 -4.55
C GLY A 100 -4.10 -18.45 -3.16
N ARG A 101 -3.30 -18.20 -2.12
CA ARG A 101 -3.77 -17.88 -0.77
C ARG A 101 -4.02 -16.38 -0.61
N GLU A 102 -5.15 -16.03 -0.01
CA GLU A 102 -5.51 -14.68 0.43
C GLU A 102 -5.23 -14.45 1.92
N TYR A 103 -5.25 -13.17 2.33
CA TYR A 103 -5.26 -12.76 3.73
C TYR A 103 -6.48 -11.87 4.03
N ALA A 104 -6.66 -11.50 5.30
CA ALA A 104 -7.82 -10.72 5.76
C ALA A 104 -7.87 -9.32 5.15
N SER A 105 -6.71 -8.70 4.95
CA SER A 105 -6.57 -7.34 4.45
C SER A 105 -5.16 -7.10 3.90
N GLU A 106 -5.02 -6.09 3.05
CA GLU A 106 -3.76 -5.66 2.45
C GLU A 106 -3.56 -4.16 2.71
N LEU A 107 -2.42 -3.80 3.29
CA LEU A 107 -2.01 -2.41 3.49
C LEU A 107 -1.12 -1.99 2.33
N HIS A 108 -1.42 -0.83 1.72
CA HIS A 108 -0.56 -0.17 0.75
C HIS A 108 -0.02 1.13 1.33
N LEU A 109 1.31 1.27 1.38
CA LEU A 109 1.99 2.53 1.66
C LEU A 109 2.54 3.08 0.34
N ILE A 110 1.90 4.13 -0.17
CA ILE A 110 2.20 4.71 -1.47
C ILE A 110 3.28 5.76 -1.34
N HIS A 111 4.31 5.63 -2.18
CA HIS A 111 5.38 6.59 -2.33
C HIS A 111 5.47 7.07 -3.77
N TRP A 112 6.03 8.26 -4.00
CA TRP A 112 6.31 8.78 -5.33
C TRP A 112 7.77 9.20 -5.49
N ASN A 113 8.32 9.01 -6.69
CA ASN A 113 9.74 9.21 -6.99
C ASN A 113 10.10 10.69 -7.13
N MET A 114 10.68 11.27 -6.08
CA MET A 114 10.99 12.70 -6.03
C MET A 114 12.22 13.08 -6.85
N ASP A 115 13.12 12.13 -7.12
CA ASP A 115 14.34 12.41 -7.87
C ASP A 115 14.05 12.63 -9.37
N LYS A 116 12.89 12.16 -9.85
CA LYS A 116 12.51 12.21 -11.26
C LYS A 116 11.32 13.12 -11.57
N TYR A 117 10.44 13.35 -10.59
CA TYR A 117 9.20 14.09 -10.79
C TYR A 117 9.07 15.22 -9.77
N SER A 118 8.27 16.23 -10.08
CA SER A 118 8.14 17.41 -9.23
C SER A 118 7.12 17.23 -8.10
N ASN A 119 6.17 16.32 -8.29
CA ASN A 119 5.09 16.00 -7.35
C ASN A 119 4.43 14.67 -7.71
N VAL A 120 3.59 14.16 -6.80
CA VAL A 120 2.84 12.91 -7.00
C VAL A 120 1.95 12.95 -8.26
N ALA A 121 1.35 14.08 -8.61
CA ALA A 121 0.46 14.18 -9.78
C ALA A 121 1.20 13.97 -11.10
N GLU A 122 2.45 14.46 -11.20
CA GLU A 122 3.32 14.22 -12.34
C GLU A 122 3.81 12.77 -12.39
N ALA A 123 4.17 12.20 -11.24
CA ALA A 123 4.67 10.83 -11.12
C ALA A 123 3.59 9.77 -11.40
N PHE A 124 2.32 10.06 -11.08
CA PHE A 124 1.22 9.10 -11.00
C PHE A 124 1.02 8.22 -12.24
N ASN A 125 1.35 8.71 -13.44
CA ASN A 125 1.19 7.99 -14.71
C ASN A 125 2.52 7.60 -15.38
N LYS A 126 3.62 7.61 -14.64
CA LYS A 126 4.96 7.33 -15.14
C LYS A 126 5.43 5.94 -14.72
N PRO A 127 6.09 5.14 -15.59
CA PRO A 127 6.41 3.74 -15.32
C PRO A 127 7.13 3.44 -14.00
N ASP A 128 7.91 4.38 -13.50
CA ASP A 128 8.69 4.33 -12.26
C ASP A 128 8.35 5.50 -11.31
N GLY A 129 7.13 6.01 -11.47
CA GLY A 129 6.61 7.15 -10.72
C GLY A 129 6.23 6.81 -9.29
N LEU A 130 5.69 5.61 -9.07
CA LEU A 130 5.21 5.17 -7.76
C LEU A 130 5.96 3.95 -7.26
N ALA A 131 6.15 3.90 -5.94
CA ALA A 131 6.62 2.71 -5.23
C ALA A 131 5.62 2.39 -4.12
N ILE A 132 5.08 1.17 -4.11
CA ILE A 132 4.08 0.75 -3.12
C ILE A 132 4.66 -0.36 -2.26
N VAL A 133 4.85 -0.06 -0.97
CA VAL A 133 5.17 -1.08 0.04
C VAL A 133 3.85 -1.70 0.49
N THR A 134 3.78 -3.04 0.38
CA THR A 134 2.58 -3.81 0.65
C THR A 134 2.79 -4.72 1.84
N VAL A 135 1.85 -4.72 2.77
CA VAL A 135 1.86 -5.58 3.96
C VAL A 135 0.57 -6.37 4.03
N PHE A 136 0.68 -7.70 4.14
CA PHE A 136 -0.48 -8.55 4.38
C PHE A 136 -0.89 -8.53 5.85
N LEU A 137 -2.20 -8.50 6.13
CA LEU A 137 -2.76 -8.49 7.47
C LEU A 137 -3.52 -9.81 7.72
N LYS A 138 -3.21 -10.49 8.82
CA LYS A 138 -3.92 -11.71 9.25
C LYS A 138 -4.54 -11.54 10.63
N VAL A 139 -5.73 -12.10 10.83
CA VAL A 139 -6.40 -12.09 12.14
C VAL A 139 -5.67 -13.03 13.11
N ASN A 140 -5.39 -12.54 14.32
CA ASN A 140 -4.74 -13.33 15.38
C ASN A 140 -5.14 -12.84 16.79
N VAL A 141 -4.94 -13.68 17.80
CA VAL A 141 -5.40 -13.49 19.19
C VAL A 141 -4.53 -12.50 20.00
N ASN A 142 -3.26 -12.29 19.59
CA ASN A 142 -2.35 -11.29 20.17
C ASN A 142 -1.88 -10.23 19.15
N PRO A 143 -2.79 -9.35 18.67
CA PRO A 143 -2.47 -8.45 17.58
C PRO A 143 -2.00 -7.06 18.02
N ILE A 144 -1.37 -6.37 17.07
CA ILE A 144 -1.08 -4.93 17.17
C ILE A 144 -2.42 -4.21 17.10
N LEU A 145 -2.66 -3.28 18.02
CA LEU A 145 -3.83 -2.43 17.96
C LEU A 145 -3.55 -1.32 16.93
N LEU A 146 -3.61 -1.66 15.64
CA LEU A 146 -3.25 -0.74 14.55
C LEU A 146 -3.94 0.61 14.69
N MET A 147 -5.26 0.62 14.90
CA MET A 147 -6.04 1.88 14.91
C MET A 147 -7.20 1.82 15.90
N GLY A 148 -6.96 2.23 17.16
CA GLY A 148 -8.03 2.44 18.15
C GLY A 148 -8.91 3.67 17.88
N PHE A 149 -8.60 4.44 16.84
CA PHE A 149 -9.15 5.78 16.60
C PHE A 149 -9.96 5.93 15.30
N ILE A 150 -9.86 4.99 14.35
CA ILE A 150 -10.72 4.98 13.17
C ILE A 150 -12.00 4.23 13.54
N ASN A 151 -12.95 4.94 14.14
CA ASN A 151 -14.33 4.47 14.10
C ASN A 151 -15.02 5.18 12.93
N PRO A 152 -15.41 4.46 11.86
CA PRO A 152 -16.09 5.02 10.70
C PRO A 152 -17.36 5.79 11.07
N ALA A 153 -17.97 5.51 12.22
CA ALA A 153 -19.10 6.28 12.74
C ALA A 153 -18.78 7.78 12.94
N TYR A 154 -17.50 8.14 13.15
CA TYR A 154 -17.08 9.52 13.40
C TYR A 154 -16.51 10.23 12.17
N LEU A 155 -16.31 9.54 11.05
CA LEU A 155 -15.82 10.16 9.81
C LEU A 155 -16.64 9.71 8.60
N PRO A 156 -17.73 10.43 8.27
CA PRO A 156 -18.57 10.11 7.12
C PRO A 156 -17.80 10.14 5.79
N GLN A 157 -18.32 9.42 4.79
CA GLN A 157 -17.76 9.42 3.43
C GLN A 157 -17.57 10.84 2.89
N GLY A 158 -16.41 11.08 2.27
CA GLY A 158 -16.00 12.36 1.70
C GLY A 158 -15.55 13.39 2.73
N LYS A 159 -15.40 13.01 4.00
CA LYS A 159 -14.89 13.88 5.07
C LYS A 159 -13.46 13.52 5.44
N GLN A 160 -12.76 14.51 5.98
CA GLN A 160 -11.41 14.40 6.52
C GLN A 160 -11.36 14.88 7.97
N ALA A 161 -10.42 14.36 8.75
CA ALA A 161 -10.14 14.78 10.10
C ALA A 161 -8.62 14.83 10.34
N PRO A 162 -8.13 15.74 11.21
CA PRO A 162 -6.73 15.73 11.63
C PRO A 162 -6.33 14.38 12.20
N PHE A 163 -5.15 13.89 11.79
CA PHE A 163 -4.55 12.65 12.29
C PHE A 163 -3.03 12.82 12.43
N PRO A 164 -2.56 13.72 13.29
CA PRO A 164 -1.13 13.98 13.44
C PRO A 164 -0.41 12.91 14.25
N ASP A 165 0.92 12.89 14.13
CA ASP A 165 1.84 12.14 15.02
C ASP A 165 1.67 10.61 15.01
N PHE A 166 1.22 10.04 13.89
CA PHE A 166 1.17 8.60 13.69
C PHE A 166 2.45 8.07 13.05
N ASP A 167 3.08 7.06 13.65
CA ASP A 167 4.25 6.38 13.08
C ASP A 167 3.83 5.24 12.14
N PRO A 168 3.97 5.39 10.80
CA PRO A 168 3.64 4.32 9.86
C PRO A 168 4.59 3.13 9.95
N SER A 169 5.76 3.27 10.58
CA SER A 169 6.69 2.15 10.78
C SER A 169 6.12 1.10 11.73
N SER A 170 5.16 1.48 12.57
CA SER A 170 4.41 0.54 13.44
C SER A 170 3.55 -0.46 12.66
N LEU A 171 3.31 -0.20 11.36
CA LEU A 171 2.57 -1.04 10.44
C LEU A 171 3.46 -2.03 9.68
N LEU A 172 4.76 -2.05 9.95
CA LEU A 172 5.71 -2.96 9.31
C LEU A 172 5.89 -4.25 10.12
N PRO A 173 6.09 -5.39 9.43
CA PRO A 173 6.51 -6.64 10.07
C PRO A 173 7.96 -6.54 10.58
N LYS A 174 8.41 -7.58 11.29
CA LYS A 174 9.79 -7.65 11.79
C LYS A 174 10.78 -7.95 10.67
N SER A 175 10.42 -8.87 9.77
CA SER A 175 11.19 -9.21 8.58
C SER A 175 10.82 -8.28 7.43
N MET A 176 11.84 -7.66 6.85
CA MET A 176 11.70 -6.81 5.67
C MET A 176 11.99 -7.58 4.37
N ASP A 177 11.99 -8.91 4.38
CA ASP A 177 12.11 -9.71 3.17
C ASP A 177 10.90 -9.44 2.26
N TYR A 178 11.14 -9.27 0.95
CA TYR A 178 10.09 -8.86 0.02
C TYR A 178 10.14 -9.60 -1.32
N TRP A 179 9.03 -9.54 -2.04
CA TRP A 179 8.96 -9.73 -3.49
C TRP A 179 8.80 -8.37 -4.16
N THR A 180 9.22 -8.27 -5.42
CA THR A 180 9.05 -7.04 -6.20
C THR A 180 8.78 -7.34 -7.66
N TYR A 181 7.99 -6.47 -8.30
CA TYR A 181 7.70 -6.49 -9.74
C TYR A 181 7.19 -5.11 -10.17
N ASN A 182 7.29 -4.81 -11.47
CA ASN A 182 6.67 -3.62 -12.04
C ASN A 182 5.23 -3.95 -12.42
N GLY A 183 4.30 -3.11 -12.01
CA GLY A 183 2.87 -3.32 -12.18
C GLY A 183 2.08 -2.02 -12.32
N SER A 184 0.80 -2.09 -12.00
CA SER A 184 -0.12 -0.96 -12.09
C SER A 184 -0.69 -0.56 -10.73
N LEU A 185 -1.40 0.56 -10.71
CA LEU A 185 -2.39 0.83 -9.68
C LEU A 185 -3.47 -0.27 -9.72
N ALA A 186 -3.90 -0.74 -8.54
CA ALA A 186 -4.95 -1.75 -8.41
C ALA A 186 -6.38 -1.17 -8.44
N HIS A 187 -6.50 0.14 -8.65
CA HIS A 187 -7.76 0.84 -8.87
C HIS A 187 -7.65 1.78 -10.09
N PRO A 188 -8.77 2.14 -10.75
CA PRO A 188 -8.79 3.18 -11.77
C PRO A 188 -8.00 4.42 -11.33
N LEU A 189 -7.09 4.95 -12.16
CA LEU A 189 -6.95 4.80 -13.62
C LEU A 189 -6.10 3.61 -14.13
N LEU A 190 -5.68 2.68 -13.28
CA LEU A 190 -4.96 1.44 -13.68
C LEU A 190 -3.64 1.68 -14.43
N HIS A 191 -3.00 2.83 -14.20
CA HIS A 191 -1.71 3.15 -14.82
C HIS A 191 -0.64 2.16 -14.39
N GLU A 192 0.12 1.64 -15.37
CA GLU A 192 1.31 0.80 -15.19
C GLU A 192 2.50 1.66 -14.74
N SER A 193 2.40 2.21 -13.52
CA SER A 193 3.30 3.22 -12.96
C SER A 193 3.92 2.81 -11.62
N VAL A 194 3.74 1.55 -11.21
CA VAL A 194 4.02 1.10 -9.84
C VAL A 194 5.17 0.10 -9.81
N ILE A 195 6.16 0.37 -8.97
CA ILE A 195 7.11 -0.62 -8.48
C ILE A 195 6.53 -1.20 -7.19
N TRP A 196 6.07 -2.45 -7.25
CA TRP A 196 5.51 -3.15 -6.08
C TRP A 196 6.62 -3.71 -5.20
N ILE A 197 6.49 -3.54 -3.89
CA ILE A 197 7.38 -4.09 -2.86
C ILE A 197 6.50 -4.80 -1.84
N ILE A 198 6.36 -6.12 -1.96
CA ILE A 198 5.42 -6.92 -1.16
C ILE A 198 6.17 -7.66 -0.07
N LEU A 199 5.96 -7.25 1.19
CA LEU A 199 6.62 -7.87 2.33
C LEU A 199 6.08 -9.29 2.55
N LYS A 200 7.00 -10.24 2.75
CA LYS A 200 6.67 -11.66 2.88
C LYS A 200 6.03 -11.99 4.22
N GLU A 201 6.44 -11.30 5.28
CA GLU A 201 5.89 -11.51 6.61
C GLU A 201 4.62 -10.66 6.82
N PRO A 202 3.46 -11.28 7.09
CA PRO A 202 2.24 -10.55 7.42
C PRO A 202 2.27 -10.03 8.87
N ILE A 203 1.56 -8.93 9.13
CA ILE A 203 1.29 -8.44 10.49
C ILE A 203 -0.02 -9.03 11.05
N ASN A 204 -0.14 -9.06 12.38
CA ASN A 204 -1.31 -9.59 13.08
C ASN A 204 -2.27 -8.47 13.51
N ILE A 205 -3.56 -8.64 13.21
CA ILE A 205 -4.64 -7.70 13.54
C ILE A 205 -5.77 -8.35 14.35
N ARG A 206 -6.58 -7.53 15.03
CA ARG A 206 -7.84 -7.98 15.65
C ARG A 206 -8.92 -8.14 14.58
N SER A 207 -9.83 -9.11 14.76
CA SER A 207 -10.99 -9.27 13.87
C SER A 207 -11.86 -8.01 13.85
N GLU A 208 -12.04 -7.34 15.00
CA GLU A 208 -12.81 -6.10 15.10
C GLU A 208 -12.22 -4.97 14.24
N GLN A 209 -10.92 -4.98 13.97
CA GLN A 209 -10.24 -3.96 13.17
C GLN A 209 -10.49 -4.13 11.67
N VAL A 210 -10.69 -5.36 11.20
CA VAL A 210 -11.06 -5.64 9.80
C VAL A 210 -12.35 -4.90 9.43
N GLN A 211 -13.26 -4.70 10.40
CA GLN A 211 -14.53 -4.03 10.16
C GLN A 211 -14.41 -2.50 10.00
N TYR A 212 -13.35 -1.90 10.55
CA TYR A 212 -13.15 -0.44 10.53
C TYR A 212 -12.50 0.07 9.24
N TYR A 213 -11.86 -0.80 8.47
CA TYR A 213 -11.24 -0.46 7.18
C TYR A 213 -12.28 -0.40 6.03
N LYS A 214 -13.56 -0.14 6.36
CA LYS A 214 -14.73 -0.21 5.47
C LYS A 214 -15.12 1.17 4.95
#